data_AF-A0A8S0UHU1-F1
#
_entry.id   AF-A0A8S0UHU1-F1
#
_cell.length_a   1.000
_cell.length_b   1.000
_cell.length_c   1.000
_cell.angle_alpha   90.00
_cell.angle_beta   90.00
_cell.angle_gamma   90.00
#
_symmetry.space_group_name_H-M   'P 1'
#
loop_
_entity.id
_entity.type
_entity.pdbx_description
1 polymer ?
#
loop_
_entity_poly.entity_id
_entity_poly.type
_entity_poly.pdbx_seq_one_letter_code
_entity_poly.pdbx_strand_id
1 'polypeptide(L)'
;MAQKDSLEELLVQAVDAAKSAGEIIRSAFYQTKLVEHKGEVDLVTETDKKCEEFIFNFLKQHYPDHKFIGEETTAACGATELTDEPTWIVDPLDGTTNFVHGYPFVCVSIGLTIGRIPTLGVVYNPIMDELFTAIRGKGAFLNGKPIKVSSQSELVKSLLATESGIKLDKSTLDATTNRINSLLFKVPSDEWLLCIESLWDCMRKA
;
A
#
# COMPACT_ATOMS: atom_id res chain seq x y z
N MET A 1 -17.01 -24.58 -19.70
CA MET A 1 -16.07 -24.89 -18.60
C MET A 1 -15.12 -23.72 -18.52
N ALA A 2 -15.24 -22.89 -17.47
CA ALA A 2 -14.39 -21.72 -17.31
C ALA A 2 -12.94 -22.17 -17.20
N GLN A 3 -12.08 -21.61 -18.05
CA GLN A 3 -10.65 -21.82 -18.00
C GLN A 3 -10.17 -21.27 -16.66
N LYS A 4 -9.54 -22.12 -15.84
CA LYS A 4 -9.02 -21.69 -14.55
C LYS A 4 -7.74 -20.92 -14.83
N ASP A 5 -7.84 -19.59 -14.88
CA ASP A 5 -6.70 -18.72 -15.14
C ASP A 5 -5.57 -19.00 -14.14
N SER A 6 -4.34 -18.94 -14.64
CA SER A 6 -3.14 -19.07 -13.83
C SER A 6 -2.99 -17.88 -12.88
N LEU A 7 -2.29 -18.09 -11.77
CA LEU A 7 -1.99 -16.99 -10.83
C LEU A 7 -1.14 -15.90 -11.47
N GLU A 8 -0.34 -16.25 -12.48
CA GLU A 8 0.40 -15.32 -13.31
C GLU A 8 -0.51 -14.41 -14.12
N GLU A 9 -1.53 -14.95 -14.79
CA GLU A 9 -2.50 -14.14 -15.55
C GLU A 9 -3.26 -13.19 -14.62
N LEU A 10 -3.70 -13.67 -13.45
CA LEU A 10 -4.32 -12.83 -12.42
C LEU A 10 -3.40 -11.70 -11.95
N LEU A 11 -2.10 -11.99 -11.78
CA LEU A 11 -1.12 -10.98 -11.39
C LEU A 11 -0.92 -9.93 -12.49
N VAL A 12 -0.87 -10.34 -13.76
CA VAL A 12 -0.77 -9.39 -14.89
C VAL A 12 -1.95 -8.42 -14.87
N GLN A 13 -3.17 -8.92 -14.72
CA GLN A 13 -4.36 -8.07 -14.65
C GLN A 13 -4.33 -7.11 -13.46
N ALA A 14 -3.86 -7.57 -12.29
CA ALA A 14 -3.72 -6.72 -11.11
C ALA A 14 -2.65 -5.63 -11.32
N VAL A 15 -1.54 -5.94 -11.99
CA VAL A 15 -0.50 -4.97 -12.33
C VAL A 15 -1.02 -3.92 -13.30
N ASP A 16 -1.75 -4.32 -14.32
CA ASP A 16 -2.31 -3.39 -15.32
C ASP A 16 -3.36 -2.46 -14.68
N ALA A 17 -4.19 -3.00 -13.79
CA ALA A 17 -5.12 -2.22 -12.98
C ALA A 17 -4.38 -1.19 -12.10
N ALA A 18 -3.35 -1.64 -11.36
CA ALA A 18 -2.57 -0.78 -10.47
C ALA A 18 -1.84 0.34 -11.24
N LYS A 19 -1.23 0.04 -12.38
CA LYS A 19 -0.55 1.03 -13.23
C LYS A 19 -1.52 2.07 -13.78
N SER A 20 -2.67 1.62 -14.27
CA SER A 20 -3.69 2.52 -14.82
C SER A 20 -4.27 3.45 -13.76
N ALA A 21 -4.56 2.93 -12.55
CA ALA A 21 -4.92 3.76 -11.41
C ALA A 21 -3.78 4.71 -11.00
N GLY A 22 -2.54 4.24 -11.05
CA GLY A 22 -1.35 5.07 -10.82
C GLY A 22 -1.23 6.26 -11.77
N GLU A 23 -1.64 6.14 -13.03
CA GLU A 23 -1.70 7.28 -13.96
C GLU A 23 -2.76 8.31 -13.57
N ILE A 24 -3.88 7.89 -12.99
CA ILE A 24 -4.89 8.78 -12.40
C ILE A 24 -4.26 9.57 -11.24
N ILE A 25 -3.55 8.87 -10.34
CA ILE A 25 -2.84 9.48 -9.20
C ILE A 25 -1.79 10.48 -9.70
N ARG A 26 -0.92 10.10 -10.65
CA ARG A 26 0.12 10.99 -11.20
C ARG A 26 -0.46 12.26 -11.81
N SER A 27 -1.55 12.11 -12.55
CA SER A 27 -2.23 13.24 -13.20
C SER A 27 -2.78 14.24 -12.18
N ALA A 28 -3.27 13.75 -11.04
CA ALA A 28 -3.83 14.56 -9.97
C ALA A 28 -2.78 15.05 -8.94
N PHE A 29 -1.59 14.45 -8.89
CA PHE A 29 -0.59 14.65 -7.83
C PHE A 29 -0.15 16.12 -7.68
N TYR A 30 0.06 16.83 -8.78
CA TYR A 30 0.49 18.24 -8.77
C TYR A 30 -0.67 19.24 -8.94
N GLN A 31 -1.91 18.75 -9.02
CA GLN A 31 -3.09 19.61 -9.15
C GLN A 31 -3.59 20.06 -7.78
N THR A 32 -4.40 21.12 -7.77
CA THR A 32 -5.17 21.51 -6.58
C THR A 32 -6.17 20.41 -6.27
N LYS A 33 -6.14 19.88 -5.05
CA LYS A 33 -6.96 18.76 -4.64
C LYS A 33 -8.21 19.25 -3.91
N LEU A 34 -9.36 18.70 -4.29
CA LEU A 34 -10.57 18.81 -3.48
C LEU A 34 -10.47 17.72 -2.39
N VAL A 35 -10.32 18.18 -1.15
CA VAL A 35 -10.18 17.31 0.02
C VAL A 35 -11.53 17.22 0.71
N GLU A 36 -12.02 15.99 0.86
CA GLU A 36 -13.15 15.66 1.72
C GLU A 36 -12.62 15.00 3.00
N HIS A 37 -13.35 15.13 4.11
CA HIS A 37 -12.95 14.59 5.40
C HIS A 37 -13.84 13.39 5.79
N LYS A 38 -13.24 12.23 6.05
CA LYS A 38 -13.87 11.05 6.64
C LYS A 38 -13.76 11.07 8.18
N GLY A 39 -14.14 12.17 8.81
CA GLY A 39 -13.96 12.38 10.26
C GLY A 39 -13.04 13.57 10.55
N GLU A 40 -12.45 13.66 11.76
CA GLU A 40 -11.69 14.86 12.14
C GLU A 40 -10.34 15.01 11.41
N VAL A 41 -9.76 13.90 10.93
CA VAL A 41 -8.38 13.85 10.40
C VAL A 41 -8.18 12.90 9.23
N ASP A 42 -9.14 12.02 8.99
CA ASP A 42 -9.09 11.10 7.87
C ASP A 42 -9.49 11.84 6.58
N LEU A 43 -8.67 11.74 5.55
CA LEU A 43 -8.80 12.49 4.31
C LEU A 43 -9.17 11.53 3.20
N VAL A 44 -10.11 11.94 2.34
CA VAL A 44 -10.41 11.26 1.08
C VAL A 44 -10.47 12.31 -0.02
N THR A 45 -10.00 11.98 -1.20
CA THR A 45 -10.13 12.84 -2.36
C THR A 45 -11.02 12.19 -3.42
N GLU A 46 -11.45 12.98 -4.40
CA GLU A 46 -12.08 12.42 -5.60
C GLU A 46 -11.17 11.42 -6.34
N THR A 47 -9.85 11.48 -6.13
CA THR A 47 -8.87 10.59 -6.75
C THR A 47 -9.00 9.18 -6.20
N ASP A 48 -9.16 9.03 -4.88
CA ASP A 48 -9.33 7.74 -4.20
C ASP A 48 -10.56 7.01 -4.76
N LYS A 49 -11.70 7.70 -4.82
CA LYS A 49 -12.96 7.17 -5.39
C LYS A 49 -12.83 6.79 -6.86
N LYS A 50 -12.21 7.65 -7.68
CA LYS A 50 -11.98 7.39 -9.12
C LYS A 50 -11.08 6.17 -9.33
N CYS A 51 -10.04 6.01 -8.51
CA CYS A 51 -9.13 4.88 -8.60
C CYS A 51 -9.82 3.57 -8.18
N GLU A 52 -10.60 3.56 -7.10
CA GLU A 52 -11.34 2.37 -6.67
C GLU A 52 -12.35 1.93 -7.74
N GLU A 53 -13.16 2.87 -8.22
CA GLU A 53 -14.15 2.60 -9.28
C GLU A 53 -13.47 2.04 -10.54
N PHE A 54 -12.35 2.62 -10.95
CA PHE A 54 -11.58 2.14 -12.09
C PHE A 54 -11.09 0.71 -11.87
N ILE A 55 -10.42 0.44 -10.74
CA ILE A 55 -9.83 -0.89 -10.44
C ILE A 55 -10.92 -1.96 -10.38
N PHE A 56 -12.04 -1.67 -9.71
CA PHE A 56 -13.17 -2.58 -9.60
C PHE A 56 -13.76 -2.88 -10.97
N ASN A 57 -14.03 -1.86 -11.79
CA ASN A 57 -14.59 -2.04 -13.11
C ASN A 57 -13.64 -2.83 -14.02
N PHE A 58 -12.34 -2.52 -14.00
CA PHE A 58 -11.32 -3.21 -14.78
C PHE A 58 -11.24 -4.69 -14.42
N LEU A 59 -11.12 -5.02 -13.14
CA LEU A 59 -10.98 -6.39 -12.67
C LEU A 59 -12.30 -7.17 -12.82
N LYS A 60 -13.45 -6.54 -12.64
CA LYS A 60 -14.77 -7.17 -12.82
C LYS A 60 -15.07 -7.53 -14.26
N GLN A 61 -14.54 -6.78 -15.24
CA GLN A 61 -14.65 -7.13 -16.66
C GLN A 61 -13.91 -8.43 -16.97
N HIS A 62 -12.77 -8.66 -16.34
CA HIS A 62 -11.97 -9.89 -16.51
C HIS A 62 -12.49 -11.04 -15.63
N TYR A 63 -12.97 -10.72 -14.43
CA TYR A 63 -13.35 -11.67 -13.39
C TYR A 63 -14.73 -11.36 -12.80
N PRO A 64 -15.82 -11.55 -13.59
CA PRO A 64 -17.17 -11.17 -13.17
C PRO A 64 -17.69 -11.95 -11.95
N ASP A 65 -17.15 -13.15 -11.70
CA ASP A 65 -17.55 -14.01 -10.58
C ASP A 65 -16.76 -13.74 -9.29
N HIS A 66 -15.73 -12.87 -9.33
CA HIS A 66 -14.94 -12.53 -8.13
C HIS A 66 -15.67 -11.49 -7.27
N LYS A 67 -15.32 -11.48 -5.97
CA LYS A 67 -15.78 -10.47 -5.00
C LYS A 67 -14.76 -9.34 -4.87
N PHE A 68 -15.20 -8.23 -4.27
CA PHE A 68 -14.42 -7.02 -4.11
C PHE A 68 -14.62 -6.46 -2.70
N ILE A 69 -13.53 -6.04 -2.08
CA ILE A 69 -13.49 -5.29 -0.82
C ILE A 69 -12.59 -4.09 -1.07
N GLY A 70 -13.14 -2.89 -0.92
CA GLY A 70 -12.42 -1.63 -1.13
C GLY A 70 -12.52 -0.75 0.09
N GLU A 71 -11.52 0.07 0.35
CA GLU A 71 -11.55 1.03 1.46
C GLU A 71 -12.73 1.99 1.34
N GLU A 72 -12.94 2.60 0.18
CA GLU A 72 -13.96 3.64 -0.03
C GLU A 72 -15.37 3.06 0.03
N THR A 73 -15.58 1.91 -0.62
CA THR A 73 -16.82 1.16 -0.52
C THR A 73 -17.12 0.73 0.92
N THR A 74 -16.10 0.30 1.68
CA THR A 74 -16.27 -0.09 3.08
C THR A 74 -16.66 1.11 3.95
N ALA A 75 -16.04 2.27 3.73
CA ALA A 75 -16.41 3.50 4.42
C ALA A 75 -17.84 3.95 4.12
N ALA A 76 -18.30 3.78 2.87
CA ALA A 76 -19.64 4.20 2.43
C ALA A 76 -20.77 3.21 2.77
N CYS A 77 -20.51 1.90 2.70
CA CYS A 77 -21.53 0.86 2.77
C CYS A 77 -21.37 -0.10 3.96
N GLY A 78 -20.30 0.03 4.73
CA GLY A 78 -19.95 -0.87 5.84
C GLY A 78 -19.05 -2.04 5.40
N ALA A 79 -18.53 -2.76 6.40
CA ALA A 79 -17.60 -3.85 6.18
C ALA A 79 -18.26 -5.02 5.42
N THR A 80 -17.58 -5.48 4.38
CA THR A 80 -17.94 -6.71 3.65
C THR A 80 -17.22 -7.90 4.27
N GLU A 81 -17.93 -9.00 4.49
CA GLU A 81 -17.33 -10.22 5.04
C GLU A 81 -16.41 -10.88 4.01
N LEU A 82 -15.21 -11.27 4.44
CA LEU A 82 -14.30 -12.06 3.62
C LEU A 82 -14.77 -13.52 3.55
N THR A 83 -15.13 -13.99 2.35
CA THR A 83 -15.63 -15.35 2.10
C THR A 83 -14.52 -16.25 1.54
N ASP A 84 -14.86 -17.51 1.25
CA ASP A 84 -13.94 -18.46 0.59
C ASP A 84 -13.84 -18.22 -0.93
N GLU A 85 -14.69 -17.37 -1.50
CA GLU A 85 -14.65 -17.00 -2.92
C GLU A 85 -13.41 -16.13 -3.23
N PRO A 86 -12.89 -16.19 -4.48
CA PRO A 86 -11.86 -15.25 -4.92
C PRO A 86 -12.29 -13.80 -4.69
N THR A 87 -11.54 -13.09 -3.87
CA THR A 87 -11.88 -11.73 -3.43
C THR A 87 -10.68 -10.81 -3.65
N TRP A 88 -10.89 -9.77 -4.44
CA TRP A 88 -9.94 -8.66 -4.62
C TRP A 88 -10.11 -7.67 -3.48
N ILE A 89 -9.02 -7.38 -2.77
CA ILE A 89 -8.96 -6.41 -1.69
C ILE A 89 -8.13 -5.23 -2.20
N VAL A 90 -8.71 -4.03 -2.20
CA VAL A 90 -8.13 -2.85 -2.84
C VAL A 90 -8.06 -1.70 -1.85
N ASP A 91 -6.89 -1.11 -1.76
CA ASP A 91 -6.71 0.26 -1.29
C ASP A 91 -6.29 1.09 -2.52
N PRO A 92 -7.17 1.97 -3.01
CA PRO A 92 -6.97 2.66 -4.28
C PRO A 92 -5.87 3.72 -4.21
N LEU A 93 -5.56 4.23 -3.01
CA LEU A 93 -4.59 5.28 -2.76
C LEU A 93 -4.20 5.25 -1.26
N ASP A 94 -3.23 4.40 -0.92
CA ASP A 94 -2.63 4.41 0.41
C ASP A 94 -1.71 5.63 0.53
N GLY A 95 -1.79 6.30 1.69
CA GLY A 95 -1.11 7.56 1.93
C GLY A 95 -1.88 8.79 1.43
N THR A 96 -3.21 8.85 1.54
CA THR A 96 -4.02 10.02 1.12
C THR A 96 -3.54 11.34 1.73
N THR A 97 -3.07 11.33 2.99
CA THR A 97 -2.43 12.51 3.60
C THR A 97 -1.17 12.92 2.83
N ASN A 98 -0.30 11.97 2.49
CA ASN A 98 0.90 12.24 1.70
C ASN A 98 0.53 12.80 0.32
N PHE A 99 -0.48 12.22 -0.34
CA PHE A 99 -1.01 12.70 -1.61
C PHE A 99 -1.49 14.15 -1.52
N VAL A 100 -2.31 14.48 -0.52
CA VAL A 100 -2.81 15.84 -0.30
C VAL A 100 -1.66 16.84 -0.17
N HIS A 101 -0.61 16.48 0.56
CA HIS A 101 0.56 17.32 0.79
C HIS A 101 1.65 17.23 -0.29
N GLY A 102 1.47 16.40 -1.33
CA GLY A 102 2.46 16.21 -2.39
C GLY A 102 3.74 15.48 -1.95
N TYR A 103 3.65 14.69 -0.88
CA TYR A 103 4.73 13.82 -0.42
C TYR A 103 4.74 12.51 -1.23
N PRO A 104 5.87 12.08 -1.82
CA PRO A 104 5.89 11.09 -2.91
C PRO A 104 5.76 9.62 -2.46
N PHE A 105 5.31 9.38 -1.23
CA PHE A 105 5.08 8.04 -0.68
C PHE A 105 3.57 7.78 -0.67
N VAL A 106 3.07 7.40 -1.84
CA VAL A 106 1.67 7.05 -2.10
C VAL A 106 1.65 5.79 -2.94
N CYS A 107 0.69 4.90 -2.74
CA CYS A 107 0.62 3.70 -3.56
C CYS A 107 -0.81 3.20 -3.83
N VAL A 108 -0.95 2.44 -4.91
CA VAL A 108 -2.12 1.60 -5.15
C VAL A 108 -1.80 0.21 -4.59
N SER A 109 -2.68 -0.36 -3.77
CA SER A 109 -2.52 -1.71 -3.21
C SER A 109 -3.66 -2.61 -3.67
N ILE A 110 -3.33 -3.75 -4.28
CA ILE A 110 -4.29 -4.75 -4.76
C ILE A 110 -3.84 -6.12 -4.29
N GLY A 111 -4.65 -6.76 -3.45
CA GLY A 111 -4.49 -8.14 -3.01
C GLY A 111 -5.58 -9.05 -3.57
N LEU A 112 -5.27 -10.33 -3.76
CA LEU A 112 -6.26 -11.37 -4.04
C LEU A 112 -6.19 -12.46 -2.98
N THR A 113 -7.34 -12.78 -2.40
CA THR A 113 -7.50 -13.96 -1.55
C THR A 113 -8.33 -15.03 -2.23
N ILE A 114 -7.97 -16.30 -2.04
CA ILE A 114 -8.76 -17.45 -2.47
C ILE A 114 -8.91 -18.36 -1.25
N GLY A 115 -10.14 -18.71 -0.85
CA GLY A 115 -10.37 -19.46 0.39
C GLY A 115 -9.87 -18.72 1.63
N ARG A 116 -10.02 -17.39 1.66
CA ARG A 116 -9.48 -16.48 2.69
C ARG A 116 -7.95 -16.48 2.82
N ILE A 117 -7.22 -17.06 1.87
CA ILE A 117 -5.76 -17.13 1.89
C ILE A 117 -5.19 -16.08 0.92
N PRO A 118 -4.32 -15.15 1.38
CA PRO A 118 -3.58 -14.25 0.50
C PRO A 118 -2.77 -15.06 -0.52
N THR A 119 -3.09 -14.84 -1.79
CA THR A 119 -2.61 -15.64 -2.92
C THR A 119 -1.66 -14.86 -3.81
N LEU A 120 -1.97 -13.58 -4.07
CA LEU A 120 -1.06 -12.65 -4.74
C LEU A 120 -1.29 -11.21 -4.23
N GLY A 121 -0.34 -10.33 -4.52
CA GLY A 121 -0.42 -8.92 -4.18
C GLY A 121 0.41 -8.04 -5.10
N VAL A 122 -0.06 -6.82 -5.29
CA VAL A 122 0.57 -5.74 -6.05
C VAL A 122 0.54 -4.48 -5.19
N VAL A 123 1.68 -3.81 -5.04
CA VAL A 123 1.77 -2.47 -4.46
C VAL A 123 2.55 -1.61 -5.45
N TYR A 124 1.95 -0.53 -5.93
CA TYR A 124 2.56 0.34 -6.93
C TYR A 124 2.62 1.77 -6.43
N ASN A 125 3.84 2.31 -6.26
CA ASN A 125 4.05 3.75 -6.07
C ASN A 125 4.26 4.40 -7.44
N PRO A 126 3.28 5.17 -7.94
CA PRO A 126 3.35 5.74 -9.29
C PRO A 126 4.22 7.00 -9.38
N ILE A 127 4.59 7.59 -8.25
CA ILE A 127 5.48 8.76 -8.22
C ILE A 127 6.94 8.33 -8.29
N MET A 128 7.28 7.21 -7.65
CA MET A 128 8.62 6.63 -7.62
C MET A 128 8.85 5.57 -8.71
N ASP A 129 7.80 5.17 -9.43
CA ASP A 129 7.82 4.05 -10.40
C ASP A 129 8.34 2.75 -9.75
N GLU A 130 7.83 2.45 -8.55
CA GLU A 130 8.17 1.25 -7.79
C GLU A 130 6.97 0.30 -7.74
N LEU A 131 7.10 -0.82 -8.44
CA LEU A 131 6.10 -1.89 -8.52
C LEU A 131 6.58 -3.11 -7.74
N PHE A 132 5.95 -3.35 -6.60
CA PHE A 132 6.11 -4.54 -5.80
C PHE A 132 5.06 -5.57 -6.19
N THR A 133 5.49 -6.81 -6.44
CA THR A 133 4.59 -7.93 -6.76
C THR A 133 4.98 -9.19 -6.01
N ALA A 134 3.98 -10.02 -5.70
CA ALA A 134 4.23 -11.34 -5.12
C ALA A 134 3.12 -12.33 -5.49
N ILE A 135 3.51 -13.59 -5.66
CA ILE A 135 2.58 -14.73 -5.70
C ILE A 135 3.02 -15.71 -4.61
N ARG A 136 2.05 -16.25 -3.87
CA ARG A 136 2.30 -17.25 -2.83
C ARG A 136 3.11 -18.42 -3.40
N GLY A 137 4.27 -18.69 -2.79
CA GLY A 137 5.17 -19.76 -3.21
C GLY A 137 6.10 -19.43 -4.38
N LYS A 138 6.04 -18.20 -4.95
CA LYS A 138 6.90 -17.76 -6.08
C LYS A 138 7.83 -16.60 -5.73
N GLY A 139 7.80 -16.13 -4.49
CA GLY A 139 8.62 -15.02 -4.02
C GLY A 139 8.00 -13.64 -4.27
N ALA A 140 8.78 -12.60 -4.00
CA ALA A 140 8.40 -11.20 -4.15
C ALA A 140 9.43 -10.47 -5.01
N PHE A 141 8.99 -9.44 -5.73
CA PHE A 141 9.79 -8.71 -6.70
C PHE A 141 9.54 -7.20 -6.57
N LEU A 142 10.57 -6.40 -6.82
CA LEU A 142 10.50 -4.96 -7.04
C LEU A 142 10.96 -4.68 -8.47
N ASN A 143 10.09 -4.12 -9.30
CA ASN A 143 10.37 -3.84 -10.71
C ASN A 143 10.94 -5.07 -11.44
N GLY A 144 10.36 -6.24 -11.16
CA GLY A 144 10.77 -7.53 -11.73
C GLY A 144 12.06 -8.13 -11.14
N LYS A 145 12.75 -7.44 -10.23
CA LYS A 145 13.93 -7.96 -9.54
C LYS A 145 13.53 -8.64 -8.23
N PRO A 146 14.01 -9.87 -7.94
CA PRO A 146 13.70 -10.55 -6.68
C PRO A 146 14.15 -9.73 -5.47
N ILE A 147 13.30 -9.67 -4.44
CA ILE A 147 13.61 -9.01 -3.17
C ILE A 147 13.56 -10.00 -2.01
N LYS A 148 14.28 -9.68 -0.93
CA LYS A 148 14.30 -10.45 0.31
C LYS A 148 14.32 -9.50 1.50
N VAL A 149 13.78 -9.96 2.61
CA VAL A 149 13.89 -9.25 3.89
C VAL A 149 15.34 -9.24 4.39
N SER A 150 15.67 -8.31 5.29
CA SER A 150 16.97 -8.29 5.94
C SER A 150 17.20 -9.59 6.75
N SER A 151 18.47 -9.99 6.92
CA SER A 151 18.84 -11.09 7.81
C SER A 151 19.03 -10.65 9.27
N GLN A 152 18.70 -9.40 9.60
CA GLN A 152 18.92 -8.86 10.94
C GLN A 152 17.93 -9.47 11.93
N SER A 153 18.46 -10.18 12.93
CA SER A 153 17.67 -10.80 14.00
C SER A 153 17.77 -10.04 15.33
N GLU A 154 18.71 -9.12 15.46
CA GLU A 154 18.92 -8.33 16.66
C GLU A 154 18.22 -6.96 16.54
N LEU A 155 17.25 -6.70 17.42
CA LEU A 155 16.49 -5.44 17.44
C LEU A 155 17.41 -4.22 17.56
N VAL A 156 18.47 -4.31 18.37
CA VAL A 156 19.45 -3.24 18.59
C VAL A 156 20.25 -2.86 17.34
N LYS A 157 20.21 -3.69 16.29
CA LYS A 157 20.89 -3.45 15.01
C LYS A 157 19.89 -3.28 13.86
N SER A 158 18.61 -3.06 14.19
CA SER A 158 17.53 -2.92 13.21
C SER A 158 17.16 -1.45 12.99
N LEU A 159 16.66 -1.16 11.79
CA LEU A 159 15.96 0.08 11.48
C LEU A 159 14.45 -0.17 11.59
N LEU A 160 13.74 0.68 12.32
CA LEU A 160 12.29 0.56 12.52
C LEU A 160 11.54 1.59 11.70
N ALA A 161 10.46 1.15 11.05
CA ALA A 161 9.46 2.02 10.43
C ALA A 161 8.12 1.82 11.17
N THR A 162 7.45 2.91 11.50
CA THR A 162 6.14 2.92 12.15
C THR A 162 5.43 4.21 11.83
N GLU A 163 4.10 4.21 11.93
CA GLU A 163 3.28 5.41 11.84
C GLU A 163 2.56 5.67 13.16
N SER A 164 2.30 6.94 13.47
CA SER A 164 1.60 7.35 14.70
C SER A 164 0.10 7.06 14.68
N GLY A 165 -0.44 6.66 13.53
CA GLY A 165 -1.86 6.39 13.31
C GLY A 165 -2.70 7.66 13.13
N ILE A 166 -3.91 7.46 12.60
CA ILE A 166 -4.81 8.55 12.20
C ILE A 166 -5.81 8.89 13.33
N LYS A 167 -6.08 7.99 14.28
CA LYS A 167 -7.02 8.26 15.38
C LYS A 167 -6.34 9.05 16.50
N LEU A 168 -6.79 10.30 16.69
CA LEU A 168 -6.26 11.23 17.70
C LEU A 168 -6.89 11.08 19.09
N ASP A 169 -7.68 10.04 19.34
CA ASP A 169 -8.18 9.82 20.69
C ASP A 169 -7.02 9.44 21.62
N LYS A 170 -7.11 9.93 22.87
CA LYS A 170 -6.03 9.78 23.85
C LYS A 170 -5.63 8.31 24.06
N SER A 171 -6.59 7.38 24.03
CA SER A 171 -6.30 5.97 24.28
C SER A 171 -5.46 5.36 23.15
N THR A 172 -5.76 5.72 21.90
CA THR A 172 -4.98 5.28 20.73
C THR A 172 -3.61 5.92 20.70
N LEU A 173 -3.51 7.22 20.99
CA LEU A 173 -2.23 7.94 21.04
C LEU A 173 -1.32 7.41 22.15
N ASP A 174 -1.85 7.20 23.35
CA ASP A 174 -1.11 6.63 24.48
C ASP A 174 -0.63 5.22 24.12
N ALA A 175 -1.49 4.38 23.53
CA ALA A 175 -1.11 3.03 23.12
C ALA A 175 0.02 3.04 22.07
N THR A 176 -0.08 3.89 21.04
CA THR A 176 0.93 3.98 19.98
C THR A 176 2.25 4.53 20.50
N THR A 177 2.21 5.61 21.27
CA THR A 177 3.40 6.22 21.88
C THR A 177 4.07 5.27 22.86
N ASN A 178 3.32 4.53 23.66
CA ASN A 178 3.87 3.54 24.59
C ASN A 178 4.55 2.38 23.86
N ARG A 179 4.04 1.93 22.70
CA ARG A 179 4.71 0.92 21.88
C ARG A 179 6.06 1.44 21.37
N ILE A 180 6.08 2.65 20.80
CA ILE A 180 7.33 3.30 20.34
C ILE A 180 8.30 3.42 21.52
N ASN A 181 7.85 3.95 22.65
CA ASN A 181 8.67 4.13 23.86
C ASN A 181 9.26 2.79 24.36
N SER A 182 8.51 1.69 24.29
CA SER A 182 9.01 0.36 24.65
C SER A 182 10.12 -0.18 23.74
N LEU A 183 10.26 0.38 22.55
CA LEU A 183 11.27 0.04 21.55
C LEU A 183 12.47 1.01 21.57
N LEU A 184 12.25 2.28 21.93
CA LEU A 184 13.30 3.31 21.96
C LEU A 184 14.48 2.96 22.88
N PHE A 185 14.26 2.20 23.96
CA PHE A 185 15.35 1.75 24.84
C PHE A 185 16.10 0.52 24.32
N LYS A 186 15.63 -0.09 23.23
CA LYS A 186 16.15 -1.35 22.68
C LYS A 186 16.84 -1.18 21.33
N VAL A 187 16.71 0.00 20.72
CA VAL A 187 17.38 0.41 19.49
C VAL A 187 18.23 1.63 19.82
N PRO A 188 19.55 1.64 19.55
CA PRO A 188 20.39 2.77 19.86
C PRO A 188 19.88 4.01 19.12
N SER A 189 19.79 5.13 19.84
CA SER A 189 19.38 6.44 19.32
C SER A 189 20.46 7.15 18.51
N ASP A 190 21.61 6.51 18.27
CA ASP A 190 22.81 7.21 17.83
C ASP A 190 22.89 7.43 16.30
N GLU A 191 21.84 7.12 15.54
CA GLU A 191 21.78 7.38 14.09
C GLU A 191 20.45 7.98 13.60
N TRP A 192 19.78 8.82 14.40
CA TRP A 192 18.62 9.62 13.95
C TRP A 192 18.97 10.72 12.91
N LEU A 193 20.16 10.65 12.29
CA LEU A 193 20.63 11.59 11.26
C LEU A 193 21.50 10.93 10.17
N LEU A 194 21.25 9.66 9.82
CA LEU A 194 21.97 8.98 8.71
C LEU A 194 21.13 8.65 7.47
N CYS A 195 20.02 9.34 7.26
CA CYS A 195 19.34 9.36 5.95
C CYS A 195 19.94 10.41 4.98
N ILE A 196 20.99 11.14 5.38
CA ILE A 196 21.65 12.16 4.52
C ILE A 196 23.14 11.84 4.23
N GLU A 197 23.88 11.17 5.11
CA GLU A 197 25.31 10.94 4.85
C GLU A 197 25.64 9.79 3.89
N SER A 198 24.77 8.77 3.76
CA SER A 198 25.02 7.66 2.82
C SER A 198 24.96 8.12 1.34
N LEU A 199 24.26 9.22 1.05
CA LEU A 199 24.29 9.89 -0.26
C LEU A 199 25.55 10.74 -0.45
N TRP A 200 26.12 11.30 0.62
CA TRP A 200 27.30 12.16 0.56
C TRP A 200 28.62 11.38 0.44
N ASP A 201 28.71 10.19 1.05
CA ASP A 201 29.88 9.31 0.94
C ASP A 201 29.96 8.56 -0.41
N CYS A 202 28.83 8.40 -1.09
CA CYS A 202 28.78 7.89 -2.46
C CYS A 202 29.26 8.94 -3.49
N MET A 203 29.15 10.24 -3.17
CA MET A 203 29.57 11.34 -4.06
C MET A 203 31.03 11.79 -3.88
N ARG A 204 31.77 11.30 -2.86
CA ARG A 204 33.19 11.63 -2.64
C ARG A 204 34.19 10.58 -3.14
N LYS A 205 33.70 9.49 -3.76
CA LYS A 205 34.54 8.47 -4.41
C LYS A 205 34.23 8.34 -5.90
N ALA A 206 34.13 9.49 -6.56
CA ALA A 206 34.30 9.68 -8.00
C ALA A 206 35.35 10.78 -8.22
#